data_AF-A0A552UYE0-F1
#
_entry.id   AF-A0A552UYE0-F1
#
_cell.length_a   1.000
_cell.length_b   1.000
_cell.length_c   1.000
_cell.angle_alpha   90.00
_cell.angle_beta   90.00
_cell.angle_gamma   90.00
#
_symmetry.space_group_name_H-M   'P 1'
#
loop_
_entity.id
_entity.type
_entity.pdbx_description
1 polymer ?
#
loop_
_entity_poly.entity_id
_entity_poly.type
_entity_poly.pdbx_seq_one_letter_code
_entity_poly.pdbx_strand_id
1 'polypeptide(L)'
;MDFNNCIFEKINMQLMPRYSNIERLGVIETDRIITKELGWIFREQPITDVGLDAIIEQVENGEPLGKFIALQIKTGEGNFYI
;
A
#
# COMPACT_ATOMS: atom_id res chain seq x y z
N MET A 1 6.81 -13.22 -30.02
CA MET A 1 7.53 -12.37 -29.06
C MET A 1 8.72 -11.79 -29.78
N ASP A 2 8.73 -10.46 -29.96
CA ASP A 2 9.74 -9.77 -30.76
C ASP A 2 10.96 -9.45 -29.89
N PHE A 3 12.16 -9.90 -30.29
CA PHE A 3 13.38 -9.74 -29.49
C PHE A 3 13.68 -8.25 -29.20
N ASN A 4 13.29 -7.37 -30.11
CA ASN A 4 13.47 -5.92 -29.97
C ASN A 4 12.62 -5.33 -28.84
N ASN A 5 11.41 -5.84 -28.61
CA ASN A 5 10.57 -5.39 -27.48
C ASN A 5 11.16 -5.80 -26.13
N CYS A 6 11.74 -7.00 -26.03
CA CYS A 6 12.37 -7.46 -24.79
C CYS A 6 13.63 -6.64 -24.43
N ILE A 7 14.39 -6.19 -25.42
CA ILE A 7 15.56 -5.31 -25.21
C ILE A 7 15.10 -3.91 -24.80
N PHE A 8 14.08 -3.35 -25.46
CA PHE A 8 13.51 -2.05 -25.09
C PHE A 8 12.94 -2.02 -23.66
N GLU A 9 12.20 -3.06 -23.27
CA GLU A 9 11.71 -3.20 -21.89
C GLU A 9 12.84 -3.32 -20.88
N LYS A 10 13.90 -4.09 -21.18
CA LYS A 10 15.07 -4.22 -20.30
C LYS A 10 15.83 -2.90 -20.12
N ILE A 11 16.00 -2.11 -21.19
CA ILE A 11 16.65 -0.78 -21.13
C ILE A 11 15.80 0.18 -20.27
N ASN A 12 14.48 0.18 -20.44
CA ASN A 12 13.57 0.99 -19.61
C ASN A 12 13.53 0.55 -18.14
N MET A 13 13.60 -0.76 -17.86
CA MET A 13 13.70 -1.29 -16.50
C MET A 13 15.00 -0.85 -15.80
N GLN A 14 16.07 -0.59 -16.56
CA GLN A 14 17.35 -0.09 -16.07
C GLN A 14 17.33 1.41 -15.69
N LEU A 15 16.26 2.15 -16.05
CA LEU A 15 16.04 3.56 -15.71
C LEU A 15 15.15 3.74 -14.46
N MET A 16 14.73 2.66 -13.79
CA MET A 16 13.94 2.80 -12.57
C MET A 16 14.74 3.50 -11.47
N PRO A 17 14.19 4.55 -10.84
CA PRO A 17 14.88 5.27 -9.79
C PRO A 17 15.14 4.33 -8.60
N ARG A 18 16.36 4.38 -8.05
CA ARG A 18 16.75 3.57 -6.87
C ARG A 18 15.89 3.83 -5.64
N TYR A 19 15.24 5.00 -5.58
CA TYR A 19 14.28 5.35 -4.55
C TYR A 19 12.92 5.53 -5.18
N SER A 20 11.91 4.94 -4.55
CA SER A 20 10.51 5.13 -4.85
C SER A 20 9.78 5.38 -3.55
N ASN A 21 8.90 6.39 -3.52
CA ASN A 21 8.04 6.67 -2.39
C ASN A 21 6.64 6.05 -2.56
N ILE A 22 6.41 5.21 -3.58
CA ILE A 22 5.09 4.65 -3.93
C ILE A 22 4.47 3.91 -2.75
N GLU A 23 5.24 3.06 -2.06
CA GLU A 23 4.75 2.32 -0.89
C GLU A 23 4.34 3.27 0.25
N ARG A 24 5.15 4.30 0.52
CA ARG A 24 4.85 5.30 1.55
C ARG A 24 3.60 6.10 1.21
N LEU A 25 3.44 6.50 -0.05
CA LEU A 25 2.23 7.20 -0.50
C LEU A 25 0.99 6.31 -0.33
N GLY A 26 1.12 5.00 -0.59
CA GLY A 26 0.07 4.02 -0.30
C GLY A 26 -0.41 4.02 1.13
N VAL A 27 0.54 3.98 2.08
CA VAL A 27 0.23 4.03 3.52
C VAL A 27 -0.45 5.36 3.89
N ILE A 28 0.06 6.49 3.39
CA ILE A 28 -0.50 7.83 3.66
C ILE A 28 -1.94 7.95 3.14
N GLU A 29 -2.21 7.51 1.91
CA GLU A 29 -3.56 7.60 1.35
C GLU A 29 -4.52 6.64 2.05
N THR A 30 -4.06 5.45 2.44
CA THR A 30 -4.87 4.50 3.22
C THR A 30 -5.23 5.10 4.58
N ASP A 31 -4.25 5.63 5.32
CA ASP A 31 -4.48 6.33 6.59
C ASP A 31 -5.51 7.46 6.40
N ARG A 32 -5.33 8.31 5.38
CA ARG A 32 -6.25 9.42 5.08
C ARG A 32 -7.69 8.93 4.89
N ILE A 33 -7.91 7.83 4.16
CA ILE A 33 -9.25 7.26 3.96
C ILE A 33 -9.81 6.74 5.29
N ILE A 34 -9.03 5.94 6.04
CA ILE A 34 -9.46 5.35 7.30
C ILE A 34 -9.81 6.43 8.34
N THR A 35 -8.95 7.43 8.52
CA THR A 35 -9.13 8.45 9.57
C THR A 35 -10.10 9.55 9.18
N LYS A 36 -10.05 10.05 7.94
CA LYS A 36 -10.87 11.19 7.52
C LYS A 36 -12.20 10.80 6.91
N GLU A 37 -12.25 9.72 6.11
CA GLU A 37 -13.46 9.33 5.39
C GLU A 37 -14.30 8.35 6.21
N LEU A 38 -13.66 7.37 6.88
CA LEU A 38 -14.36 6.40 7.72
C LEU A 38 -14.48 6.84 9.19
N GLY A 39 -13.64 7.76 9.65
CA GLY A 39 -13.61 8.19 11.06
C GLY A 39 -13.09 7.11 12.02
N TRP A 40 -12.30 6.16 11.51
CA TRP A 40 -11.75 5.03 12.26
C TRP A 40 -10.34 5.32 12.73
N ILE A 41 -9.80 4.46 13.60
CA ILE A 41 -8.43 4.61 14.11
C ILE A 41 -7.47 3.81 13.24
N PHE A 42 -6.44 4.47 12.72
CA PHE A 42 -5.33 3.85 12.00
C PHE A 42 -4.10 3.69 12.89
N ARG A 43 -3.49 2.50 12.91
CA ARG A 43 -2.30 2.19 13.71
C ARG A 43 -1.24 1.55 12.82
N GLU A 44 -0.36 2.38 12.24
CA GLU A 44 0.79 1.92 11.44
C GLU A 44 1.67 0.98 12.28
N GLN A 45 2.05 -0.17 11.71
CA GLN A 45 2.97 -1.11 12.35
C GLN A 45 4.39 -0.88 11.82
N PRO A 46 5.41 -0.87 12.69
CA PRO A 46 6.80 -0.78 12.22
C PRO A 46 7.11 -1.96 11.31
N ILE A 47 7.84 -1.67 10.22
CA ILE A 47 8.19 -2.65 9.17
C ILE A 47 9.14 -3.69 9.77
N THR A 48 8.59 -4.77 10.29
CA THR A 48 9.32 -5.96 10.71
C THR A 48 8.81 -7.15 9.90
N ASP A 49 9.33 -7.41 8.70
CA ASP A 49 9.29 -8.64 7.87
C ASP A 49 8.00 -9.52 7.79
N VAL A 50 6.85 -9.15 8.36
CA VAL A 50 5.66 -10.02 8.49
C VAL A 50 4.51 -9.68 7.55
N GLY A 51 4.69 -8.73 6.64
CA GLY A 51 3.66 -8.36 5.65
C GLY A 51 2.40 -7.71 6.24
N LEU A 52 2.49 -7.17 7.45
CA LEU A 52 1.46 -6.39 8.15
C LEU A 52 1.89 -4.92 8.16
N ASP A 53 1.17 -4.06 7.45
CA ASP A 53 1.50 -2.64 7.34
C ASP A 53 0.79 -1.81 8.43
N ALA A 54 -0.43 -2.20 8.79
CA ALA A 54 -1.22 -1.49 9.80
C ALA A 54 -2.29 -2.38 10.44
N ILE A 55 -2.78 -1.92 11.59
CA ILE A 55 -4.03 -2.39 12.19
C ILE A 55 -5.00 -1.21 12.25
N ILE A 56 -6.26 -1.45 11.87
CA ILE A 56 -7.34 -0.46 12.00
C ILE A 56 -8.39 -0.92 12.99
N GLU A 57 -9.10 0.03 13.58
CA GLU A 57 -10.15 -0.21 14.56
C GLU A 57 -11.39 0.64 14.23
N GLN A 58 -12.53 -0.04 14.13
CA GLN A 58 -13.81 0.62 13.87
C GLN A 58 -14.24 1.47 15.07
N VAL A 59 -14.74 2.67 14.77
CA VAL A 59 -15.33 3.61 15.74
C VAL A 59 -16.81 3.78 15.41
N GLU A 60 -17.68 3.65 16.41
CA GLU A 60 -19.10 3.96 16.29
C GLU A 60 -19.52 4.93 17.40
N ASN A 61 -20.25 5.98 17.04
CA ASN A 61 -20.68 7.03 17.99
C ASN A 61 -19.54 7.65 18.82
N GLY A 62 -18.33 7.71 18.26
CA GLY A 62 -17.14 8.22 18.94
C GLY A 62 -16.40 7.21 19.81
N GLU A 63 -16.90 5.97 19.91
CA GLU A 63 -16.30 4.93 20.76
C GLU A 63 -15.62 3.84 19.92
N PRO A 64 -14.36 3.47 20.25
CA PRO A 64 -13.67 2.36 19.61
C PRO A 64 -14.30 1.02 20.02
N LEU A 65 -14.57 0.15 19.04
CA LEU A 65 -15.29 -1.11 19.27
C LEU A 65 -14.42 -2.28 19.77
N GLY A 66 -13.09 -2.13 19.83
CA GLY A 66 -12.18 -3.24 20.10
C GLY A 66 -12.13 -4.30 19.00
N LYS A 67 -12.66 -3.99 17.80
CA LYS A 67 -12.64 -4.85 16.63
C LYS A 67 -11.51 -4.43 15.72
N PHE A 68 -10.48 -5.27 15.63
CA PHE A 68 -9.27 -4.99 14.87
C PHE A 68 -9.27 -5.67 13.51
N ILE A 69 -8.84 -4.94 12.48
CA ILE A 69 -8.62 -5.46 11.13
C ILE A 69 -7.15 -5.23 10.77
N ALA A 70 -6.46 -6.31 10.41
CA ALA A 70 -5.08 -6.26 9.92
C ALA A 70 -5.05 -5.89 8.44
N LEU A 71 -4.16 -4.96 8.06
CA LEU A 71 -4.01 -4.48 6.70
C LEU A 71 -2.65 -4.85 6.12
N GLN A 72 -2.67 -5.35 4.88
CA GLN A 72 -1.53 -5.32 3.97
C GLN A 72 -1.85 -4.35 2.83
N ILE A 73 -0.99 -3.37 2.63
CA ILE A 73 -1.17 -2.26 1.69
C ILE A 73 -0.24 -2.47 0.50
N LYS A 74 -0.81 -2.55 -0.70
CA LYS A 74 -0.08 -2.69 -1.96
C LYS A 74 -0.40 -1.49 -2.85
N THR A 75 0.63 -0.90 -3.44
CA THR A 75 0.51 0.32 -4.26
C THR A 75 1.37 0.19 -5.51
N GLY A 76 0.89 0.70 -6.64
CA GLY A 76 1.54 0.59 -7.95
C GLY A 76 0.72 -0.26 -8.93
N GLU A 77 1.25 -0.40 -10.15
CA GLU A 77 0.61 -1.24 -11.17
C GLU A 77 0.69 -2.71 -10.77
N GLY A 78 -0.46 -3.40 -10.80
CA GLY A 78 -0.55 -4.82 -10.54
C GLY A 78 -0.19 -5.65 -11.78
N ASN A 79 0.36 -6.84 -11.60
CA ASN A 79 0.73 -7.76 -12.69
C ASN A 79 -0.47 -8.56 -13.24
N PHE A 80 -1.67 -7.99 -13.29
CA PHE A 80 -2.84 -8.67 -13.83
C PHE A 80 -2.95 -8.40 -15.33
N TYR A 81 -2.75 -9.43 -16.14
CA TYR A 81 -2.98 -9.43 -17.58
C TYR A 81 -4.16 -10.37 -17.91
N ILE A 82 -5.05 -9.91 -18.81
CA ILE A 82 -6.21 -10.66 -19.32
C ILE A 82 -5.81 -11.47 -20.55
#